data_AF-A0A6B3HQP3-F1
#
_entry.id   AF-A0A6B3HQP3-F1
#
_cell.length_a   1.000
_cell.length_b   1.000
_cell.length_c   1.000
_cell.angle_alpha   90.00
_cell.angle_beta   90.00
_cell.angle_gamma   90.00
#
_symmetry.space_group_name_H-M   'P 1'
#
loop_
_entity.id
_entity.type
_entity.pdbx_description
1 polymer ?
#
loop_
_entity_poly.entity_id
_entity_poly.type
_entity_poly.pdbx_seq_one_letter_code
_entity_poly.pdbx_strand_id
1 'polypeptide(L)'
;QLHDGSQSRFLSLLYGEVVPLPGGGVRCTVVSAGHPLPLLLRPDGSVHPAAEPQVLLGVVEDVAYESQTFDLEPGDTLLCVTDGVTERR
;
A
#
# COMPACT_ATOMS: atom_id res chain seq x y z
N GLN A 1 -11.09 22.00 -31.57
CA GLN A 1 -10.05 20.95 -31.52
C GLN A 1 -8.79 21.62 -30.98
N LEU A 2 -8.69 21.74 -29.66
CA LEU A 2 -7.49 22.21 -28.96
C LEU A 2 -7.10 21.04 -28.07
N HIS A 3 -6.05 20.34 -28.46
CA HIS A 3 -5.46 19.26 -27.70
C HIS A 3 -4.66 19.93 -26.57
N ASP A 4 -5.24 20.02 -25.37
CA ASP A 4 -4.50 20.47 -24.21
C ASP A 4 -3.51 19.37 -23.81
N GLY A 5 -2.23 19.68 -23.91
CA GLY A 5 -1.12 18.78 -23.65
C GLY A 5 -0.90 18.51 -22.16
N SER A 6 -1.95 18.08 -21.44
CA SER A 6 -1.78 17.60 -20.08
C SER A 6 -1.06 16.26 -20.13
N GLN A 7 0.25 16.27 -19.88
CA GLN A 7 0.97 15.04 -19.58
C GLN A 7 0.21 14.32 -18.45
N SER A 8 -0.32 13.12 -18.71
CA SER A 8 -1.02 12.34 -17.70
C SER A 8 -0.09 12.16 -16.50
N ARG A 9 -0.44 12.78 -15.38
CA ARG A 9 0.33 12.67 -14.14
C ARG A 9 -0.11 11.39 -13.45
N PHE A 10 0.87 10.57 -13.11
CA PHE A 10 0.65 9.37 -12.32
C PHE A 10 1.63 9.32 -11.16
N LEU A 11 1.28 8.54 -10.14
CA LEU A 11 2.13 8.30 -8.97
C LEU A 11 1.88 6.91 -8.40
N SER A 12 2.89 6.36 -7.74
CA SER A 12 2.70 5.24 -6.82
C SER A 12 2.17 5.76 -5.49
N LEU A 13 1.22 5.04 -4.89
CA LEU A 13 0.61 5.41 -3.62
C LEU A 13 0.40 4.18 -2.75
N LEU A 14 0.79 4.30 -1.50
CA LEU A 14 0.31 3.47 -0.42
C LEU A 14 -0.41 4.37 0.57
N TYR A 15 -1.70 4.13 0.77
CA TYR A 15 -2.51 4.81 1.77
C TYR A 15 -2.92 3.79 2.83
N GLY A 16 -3.00 4.21 4.09
CA GLY A 16 -3.41 3.33 5.16
C GLY A 16 -4.00 4.09 6.34
N GLU A 17 -5.05 3.51 6.91
CA GLU A 17 -5.63 3.89 8.19
C GLU A 17 -5.24 2.88 9.26
N VAL A 18 -4.95 3.37 10.47
CA VAL A 18 -4.54 2.54 11.61
C VAL A 18 -5.41 2.88 12.81
N VAL A 19 -6.10 1.88 13.35
CA VAL A 19 -7.01 2.03 14.48
C VAL A 19 -6.57 1.12 15.63
N PRO A 20 -6.30 1.66 16.84
CA PRO A 20 -5.99 0.83 18.01
C PRO A 20 -7.14 -0.10 18.38
N LEU A 21 -6.82 -1.34 18.75
CA LEU A 21 -7.82 -2.31 19.22
C LEU A 21 -7.86 -2.38 20.76
N PRO A 22 -9.04 -2.60 21.38
CA PRO A 22 -9.18 -2.64 22.84
C PRO A 22 -8.31 -3.69 23.56
N GLY A 23 -7.91 -4.76 22.86
CA GLY A 23 -7.07 -5.84 23.40
C GLY A 23 -5.56 -5.67 23.19
N GLY A 24 -5.13 -4.51 22.67
CA GLY A 24 -3.78 -4.31 22.15
C GLY A 24 -3.70 -4.58 20.64
N GLY A 25 -2.59 -4.18 20.03
CA GLY A 25 -2.44 -4.22 18.58
C GLY A 25 -3.23 -3.12 17.86
N VAL A 26 -3.27 -3.22 16.53
CA VAL A 26 -3.95 -2.25 15.65
C VAL A 26 -4.64 -2.96 14.48
N ARG A 27 -5.78 -2.41 14.04
CA ARG A 27 -6.39 -2.73 12.76
C ARG A 27 -5.87 -1.79 11.69
N CYS A 28 -5.32 -2.34 10.63
CA CYS A 28 -4.86 -1.60 9.46
C CYS A 28 -5.84 -1.81 8.30
N THR A 29 -6.17 -0.73 7.60
CA THR A 29 -6.88 -0.79 6.31
C THR A 29 -6.04 -0.03 5.30
N VAL A 30 -5.56 -0.71 4.27
CA VAL A 30 -4.58 -0.15 3.32
C VAL A 30 -5.06 -0.28 1.89
N VAL A 31 -4.57 0.61 1.03
CA VAL A 31 -4.75 0.57 -0.43
C VAL A 31 -3.38 0.78 -1.08
N SER A 32 -3.00 -0.09 -2.03
CA SER A 32 -1.73 0.00 -2.76
C SER A 32 -1.96 0.21 -4.26
N ALA A 33 -1.67 1.42 -4.75
CA ALA A 33 -1.76 1.80 -6.15
C ALA A 33 -0.35 1.89 -6.77
N GLY A 34 0.10 0.81 -7.40
CA GLY A 34 1.42 0.72 -8.04
C GLY A 34 2.63 0.91 -7.12
N HIS A 35 2.43 0.90 -5.79
CA HIS A 35 3.50 0.95 -4.80
C HIS A 35 4.06 -0.46 -4.54
N PRO A 36 5.35 -0.61 -4.20
CA PRO A 36 5.89 -1.88 -3.72
C PRO A 36 5.01 -2.42 -2.61
N LEU A 37 4.62 -3.70 -2.70
CA LEU A 37 3.63 -4.24 -1.78
C LEU A 37 4.13 -4.14 -0.33
N PRO A 38 3.32 -3.58 0.59
CA PRO A 38 3.66 -3.61 1.99
C PRO A 38 3.74 -5.06 2.46
N LEU A 39 4.70 -5.36 3.32
CA LEU A 39 4.95 -6.70 3.83
C LEU A 39 4.58 -6.77 5.31
N LEU A 40 3.86 -7.82 5.67
CA LEU A 40 3.60 -8.20 7.05
C LEU A 40 4.63 -9.23 7.48
N LEU A 41 5.45 -8.86 8.46
CA LEU A 41 6.46 -9.70 9.07
C LEU A 41 5.93 -10.13 10.45
N ARG A 42 5.85 -11.44 10.67
CA ARG A 42 5.46 -12.01 11.95
C ARG A 42 6.70 -12.30 12.81
N PRO A 43 6.56 -12.41 14.15
CA PRO A 43 7.66 -12.76 15.05
C PRO A 43 8.33 -14.10 14.76
N ASP A 44 7.62 -15.03 14.11
CA ASP A 44 8.16 -16.34 13.70
C ASP A 44 9.04 -16.27 12.43
N GLY A 45 9.18 -15.08 11.84
CA GLY A 45 9.94 -14.84 10.63
C GLY A 45 9.16 -15.04 9.33
N SER A 46 7.87 -15.41 9.39
CA SER A 46 7.02 -15.47 8.20
C SER A 46 6.76 -14.08 7.64
N VAL A 47 6.69 -14.00 6.30
CA VAL A 47 6.49 -12.75 5.56
C VAL A 47 5.40 -12.94 4.52
N HIS A 48 4.41 -12.05 4.53
CA HIS A 48 3.29 -12.10 3.60
C HIS A 48 2.97 -10.69 3.07
N PRO A 49 2.53 -10.54 1.81
CA PRO A 49 1.98 -9.27 1.34
C PRO A 49 0.78 -8.86 2.18
N ALA A 50 0.72 -7.57 2.54
CA ALA A 50 -0.36 -6.98 3.34
C ALA A 50 -1.42 -6.26 2.46
N ALA A 51 -1.22 -6.25 1.15
CA ALA A 51 -2.12 -5.69 0.16
C ALA A 51 -1.99 -6.45 -1.18
N GLU A 52 -2.93 -6.23 -2.09
CA GLU A 52 -2.85 -6.72 -3.46
C GLU A 52 -2.31 -5.64 -4.41
N PRO A 53 -1.62 -6.03 -5.50
CA PRO A 53 -1.11 -5.07 -6.48
C PRO A 53 -2.25 -4.46 -7.29
N GLN A 54 -2.29 -3.13 -7.38
CA GLN A 54 -3.25 -2.39 -8.19
C GLN A 54 -2.53 -1.39 -9.09
N VAL A 55 -3.24 -0.86 -10.10
CA VAL A 55 -2.65 0.05 -11.10
C VAL A 55 -2.21 1.37 -10.47
N LEU A 56 -1.19 2.02 -11.04
CA LEU A 56 -0.74 3.34 -10.61
C LEU A 56 -1.89 4.37 -10.63
N LEU A 57 -1.91 5.26 -9.65
CA LEU A 57 -2.91 6.31 -9.56
C LEU A 57 -2.80 7.25 -10.77
N GLY A 58 -3.92 7.50 -11.44
CA GLY A 58 -3.99 8.42 -12.59
C GLY A 58 -3.62 7.81 -13.95
N VAL A 59 -3.33 6.50 -14.03
CA VAL A 59 -3.06 5.80 -15.31
C VAL A 59 -4.34 5.39 -16.03
N VAL A 60 -5.36 4.97 -15.28
CA VAL A 60 -6.66 4.55 -15.80
C VAL A 60 -7.72 5.48 -15.24
N GLU A 61 -8.53 6.08 -16.11
CA GLU A 61 -9.69 6.88 -15.71
C GLU A 61 -10.75 5.98 -15.05
N ASP A 62 -11.44 6.51 -14.03
CA ASP A 62 -12.55 5.84 -13.33
C ASP A 62 -12.21 4.45 -12.73
N VAL A 63 -10.94 4.21 -12.36
CA VAL A 63 -10.56 2.99 -11.65
C VAL A 63 -10.98 3.04 -10.18
N ALA A 64 -11.60 1.96 -9.70
CA ALA A 64 -11.84 1.75 -8.28
C ALA A 64 -10.65 1.03 -7.65
N TYR A 65 -10.24 1.49 -6.48
CA TYR A 65 -9.20 0.85 -5.68
C TYR A 65 -9.81 0.06 -4.54
N GLU A 66 -9.32 -1.15 -4.34
CA GLU A 66 -9.77 -2.03 -3.26
C GLU A 66 -8.84 -1.91 -2.06
N SER A 67 -9.43 -1.74 -0.87
CA SER A 67 -8.69 -1.72 0.38
C SER A 67 -8.63 -3.10 1.01
N GLN A 68 -7.47 -3.46 1.54
CA GLN A 68 -7.27 -4.66 2.33
C GLN A 68 -7.22 -4.31 3.82
N THR A 69 -7.97 -5.05 4.63
CA THR A 69 -7.98 -4.90 6.09
C THR A 69 -7.35 -6.11 6.75
N PHE A 70 -6.45 -5.87 7.70
CA PHE A 70 -5.80 -6.90 8.51
C PHE A 70 -5.47 -6.36 9.90
N ASP A 71 -5.28 -7.27 10.85
CA ASP A 71 -4.89 -6.92 12.22
C ASP A 71 -3.40 -7.20 12.43
N LEU A 72 -2.71 -6.24 13.05
CA LEU A 72 -1.36 -6.39 13.57
C LEU A 72 -1.44 -6.67 15.07
N GLU A 73 -0.89 -7.81 15.48
CA GLU A 73 -0.72 -8.17 16.87
C GLU A 73 0.58 -7.56 17.43
N PRO A 74 0.71 -7.43 18.77
CA PRO A 74 1.96 -7.01 19.38
C PRO A 74 3.14 -7.90 18.93
N GLY A 75 4.17 -7.26 18.37
CA GLY A 75 5.35 -7.95 17.84
C GLY A 75 5.36 -8.11 16.31
N ASP A 76 4.22 -7.95 15.65
CA ASP A 76 4.17 -7.87 14.19
C ASP A 76 4.81 -6.59 13.66
N THR A 77 5.31 -6.64 12.44
CA THR A 77 5.84 -5.47 11.73
C THR A 77 5.20 -5.33 10.35
N LEU A 78 4.66 -4.14 10.06
CA LEU A 78 4.27 -3.74 8.71
C LEU A 78 5.42 -2.95 8.07
N LEU A 79 6.06 -3.53 7.06
CA LEU A 79 7.15 -2.90 6.31
C LEU A 79 6.62 -2.30 5.01
N CYS A 80 6.74 -0.98 4.89
CA CYS A 80 6.41 -0.23 3.68
C CYS A 80 7.69 0.38 3.11
N VAL A 81 7.92 0.23 1.81
CA VAL A 81 9.13 0.73 1.13
C VAL A 81 8.77 1.48 -0.14
N THR A 82 9.44 2.61 -0.37
CA THR A 82 9.36 3.35 -1.63
C THR A 82 10.42 2.88 -2.63
N ASP A 83 10.18 3.09 -3.92
CA ASP A 83 11.02 2.63 -5.03
C ASP A 83 12.52 2.99 -4.88
N GLY A 84 12.83 4.16 -4.32
CA GLY A 84 14.22 4.57 -4.05
C GLY A 84 14.99 3.70 -3.05
N VAL A 85 14.33 2.78 -2.35
CA VAL A 85 14.93 1.74 -1.49
C VAL A 85 15.17 0.45 -2.27
N THR A 86 14.28 0.10 -3.21
CA THR A 86 14.41 -1.11 -4.03
C THR A 86 15.39 -0.93 -5.19
N GLU A 87 15.53 0.29 -5.72
CA GLU A 87 16.37 0.61 -6.89
C GLU A 87 17.86 0.81 -6.57
N ARG A 88 18.23 0.91 -5.28
CA ARG A 88 19.62 1.14 -4.84
C ARG A 88 20.39 -0.15 -4.50
N ARG A 89 20.05 -1.27 -5.14
CA ARG A 89 20.73 -2.56 -4.94
C ARG A 89 21.70 -2.90 -6.07
#